data_AF-A0A6A2FW46-F1
#
_entry.id   AF-A0A6A2FW46-F1
#
_cell.length_a   1.000
_cell.length_b   1.000
_cell.length_c   1.000
_cell.angle_alpha   90.00
_cell.angle_beta   90.00
_cell.angle_gamma   90.00
#
_symmetry.space_group_name_H-M   'P 1'
#
loop_
_entity.id
_entity.type
_entity.pdbx_description
1 polymer ?
#
loop_
_entity_poly.entity_id
_entity_poly.type
_entity_poly.pdbx_seq_one_letter_code
_entity_poly.pdbx_strand_id
1 'polypeptide(L)'
;MSNVTLANLSAEDKAALLKEMEAEQQAEKDKKQQYKAIVDSTVGDVFDKLTQAANQLSDAKTLAYNELKALLETKQEVYDVKNGQKTHTFTTQDGRYRIIIGVKMLTRWDGTESAGVEKVKQYITSLAKDENSANLTELVMNLLNPDKAGNLNPNRVMQLVKLKEKINNPLFADGVDIIMAAYAPVESKPFIEAYERDASGEYKNVELRFAQLAIPQKGVCE
;
A
#
# COMPACT_ATOMS: atom_id res chain seq x y z
N MET A 1 -22.04 20.52 62.94
CA MET A 1 -22.01 19.63 61.75
C MET A 1 -22.24 18.23 62.25
N SER A 2 -23.51 17.83 62.29
CA SER A 2 -23.92 16.53 62.84
C SER A 2 -23.57 15.46 61.81
N ASN A 3 -22.59 14.62 62.13
CA ASN A 3 -22.33 13.40 61.36
C ASN A 3 -23.56 12.52 61.45
N VAL A 4 -24.37 12.51 60.38
CA VAL A 4 -25.50 11.59 60.24
C VAL A 4 -24.91 10.21 59.97
N THR A 5 -24.69 9.45 61.03
CA THR A 5 -24.34 8.03 60.96
C THR A 5 -25.61 7.22 60.68
N LEU A 6 -25.50 6.23 59.79
CA LEU A 6 -26.58 5.28 59.38
C LEU A 6 -27.32 4.59 60.54
N ALA A 7 -26.83 4.71 61.78
CA ALA A 7 -27.46 4.17 62.98
C ALA A 7 -28.70 4.98 63.45
N ASN A 8 -28.81 6.28 63.13
CA ASN A 8 -29.85 7.17 63.67
C ASN A 8 -31.05 7.44 62.73
N LEU A 9 -31.11 6.81 61.56
CA LEU A 9 -32.25 6.93 60.65
C LEU A 9 -33.37 5.94 61.03
N SER A 10 -34.63 6.40 60.93
CA SER A 10 -35.81 5.57 61.12
C SER A 10 -35.86 4.45 60.06
N ALA A 11 -36.62 3.38 60.33
CA ALA A 11 -36.77 2.29 59.37
C ALA A 11 -37.37 2.78 58.03
N GLU A 12 -38.19 3.84 58.06
CA GLU A 12 -38.75 4.49 56.87
C GLU A 12 -37.70 5.23 56.05
N ASP A 13 -36.82 6.01 56.69
CA ASP A 13 -35.81 6.79 55.95
C ASP A 13 -34.74 5.90 55.31
N LYS A 14 -34.40 4.77 55.94
CA LYS A 14 -33.50 3.76 55.36
C LYS A 14 -34.13 3.08 54.14
N ALA A 15 -35.42 2.78 54.20
CA ALA A 15 -36.15 2.19 53.08
C ALA A 15 -36.29 3.18 51.91
N ALA A 16 -36.49 4.47 52.20
CA ALA A 16 -36.54 5.52 51.19
C ALA A 16 -35.19 5.70 50.45
N LEU A 17 -34.07 5.76 51.19
CA LEU A 17 -32.73 5.86 50.61
C LEU A 17 -32.33 4.63 49.77
N LEU A 18 -32.71 3.43 50.21
CA LEU A 18 -32.44 2.21 49.44
C LEU A 18 -33.19 2.22 48.10
N LYS A 19 -34.46 2.65 48.13
CA LYS A 19 -35.30 2.79 46.94
C LYS A 19 -34.76 3.86 45.98
N GLU A 20 -34.22 4.95 46.51
CA GLU A 20 -33.60 6.02 45.71
C GLU A 20 -32.28 5.55 45.06
N MET A 21 -31.41 4.85 45.80
CA MET A 21 -30.19 4.25 45.24
C MET A 21 -30.50 3.16 44.19
N GLU A 22 -31.52 2.33 44.42
CA GLU A 22 -31.96 1.33 43.45
C GLU A 22 -32.51 1.99 42.18
N ALA A 23 -33.29 3.06 42.32
CA ALA A 23 -33.78 3.84 41.19
C ALA A 23 -32.65 4.52 40.41
N GLU A 24 -31.63 5.05 41.10
CA GLU A 24 -30.46 5.66 40.48
C GLU A 24 -29.58 4.63 39.75
N GLN A 25 -29.33 3.47 40.37
CA GLN A 25 -28.61 2.36 39.73
C GLN A 25 -29.36 1.80 38.51
N GLN A 26 -30.69 1.71 38.60
CA GLN A 26 -31.50 1.29 37.47
C GLN A 26 -31.46 2.32 36.35
N ALA A 27 -31.61 3.61 36.67
CA ALA A 27 -31.48 4.69 35.69
C ALA A 27 -30.09 4.74 35.02
N GLU A 28 -29.01 4.44 35.75
CA GLU A 28 -27.67 4.36 35.18
C GLU A 28 -27.50 3.14 34.27
N LYS A 29 -28.06 1.98 34.65
CA LYS A 29 -28.10 0.78 33.79
C LYS A 29 -28.90 1.04 32.52
N ASP A 30 -30.05 1.69 32.63
CA ASP A 30 -30.92 2.03 31.49
C ASP A 30 -30.21 3.00 30.55
N LYS A 31 -29.52 4.04 31.06
CA LYS A 31 -28.68 4.94 30.25
C LYS A 31 -27.58 4.18 29.50
N LYS A 32 -26.88 3.25 30.16
CA LYS A 32 -25.84 2.42 29.52
C LYS A 32 -26.42 1.49 28.45
N GLN A 33 -27.61 0.93 28.68
CA GLN A 33 -28.30 0.09 27.69
C GLN A 33 -28.80 0.89 26.49
N GLN A 34 -29.39 2.07 26.72
CA GLN A 34 -29.80 2.98 25.66
C GLN A 34 -28.60 3.42 24.82
N TYR A 35 -27.48 3.76 25.45
CA TYR A 35 -26.25 4.09 24.72
C TYR A 35 -25.77 2.93 23.84
N LYS A 36 -25.75 1.70 24.37
CA LYS A 36 -25.39 0.51 23.56
C LYS A 36 -26.32 0.32 22.36
N ALA A 37 -27.64 0.47 22.55
CA ALA A 37 -28.59 0.38 21.45
C ALA A 37 -28.39 1.48 20.40
N ILE A 38 -28.09 2.72 20.82
CA ILE A 38 -27.75 3.83 19.91
C ILE A 38 -26.46 3.52 19.15
N VAL A 39 -25.43 2.99 19.83
CA VAL A 39 -24.18 2.58 19.18
C VAL A 39 -24.45 1.49 18.16
N ASP A 40 -25.18 0.43 18.51
CA ASP A 40 -25.47 -0.68 17.59
C ASP A 40 -26.24 -0.19 16.35
N SER A 41 -27.26 0.65 16.54
CA SER A 41 -28.01 1.25 15.42
C SER A 41 -27.13 2.16 14.57
N THR A 42 -26.36 3.05 15.19
CA THR A 42 -25.53 4.02 14.47
C THR A 42 -24.40 3.33 13.70
N VAL A 43 -23.75 2.35 14.33
CA VAL A 43 -22.68 1.57 13.70
C VAL A 43 -23.25 0.75 12.54
N GLY A 44 -24.43 0.14 12.71
CA GLY A 44 -25.14 -0.55 11.62
C GLY A 44 -25.41 0.38 10.44
N ASP A 45 -26.06 1.51 10.68
CA ASP A 45 -26.40 2.49 9.62
C ASP A 45 -25.16 3.05 8.92
N VAL A 46 -24.09 3.32 9.67
CA VAL A 46 -22.80 3.76 9.10
C VAL A 46 -22.19 2.65 8.26
N PHE A 47 -22.15 1.42 8.78
CA PHE A 47 -21.58 0.28 8.06
C PHE A 47 -22.31 -0.01 6.75
N ASP A 48 -23.63 0.11 6.73
CA ASP A 48 -24.44 -0.04 5.52
C ASP A 48 -24.07 1.03 4.48
N LYS A 49 -23.93 2.29 4.88
CA LYS A 49 -23.49 3.37 3.97
C LYS A 49 -22.08 3.14 3.43
N LEU A 50 -21.15 2.71 4.28
CA LEU A 50 -19.78 2.41 3.85
C LEU A 50 -19.75 1.22 2.89
N THR A 51 -20.58 0.19 3.13
CA THR A 51 -20.72 -0.98 2.25
C THR A 51 -21.28 -0.59 0.89
N GLN A 52 -22.31 0.26 0.85
CA GLN A 52 -22.87 0.79 -0.41
C GLN A 52 -21.82 1.56 -1.21
N ALA A 53 -21.06 2.45 -0.56
CA ALA A 53 -20.00 3.20 -1.23
C ALA A 53 -18.87 2.29 -1.73
N ALA A 54 -18.50 1.25 -0.96
CA ALA A 54 -17.52 0.25 -1.37
C ALA A 54 -17.98 -0.53 -2.62
N ASN A 55 -19.26 -0.91 -2.67
CA ASN A 55 -19.85 -1.60 -3.83
C ASN A 55 -19.84 -0.70 -5.07
N GLN A 56 -20.32 0.55 -4.95
CA GLN A 56 -20.29 1.52 -6.06
C GLN A 56 -18.87 1.74 -6.59
N LEU A 57 -17.88 1.83 -5.70
CA LEU A 57 -16.49 1.98 -6.09
C LEU A 57 -15.93 0.72 -6.78
N SER A 58 -16.35 -0.46 -6.34
CA SER A 58 -15.99 -1.73 -6.97
C SER A 58 -16.56 -1.84 -8.40
N ASP A 59 -17.82 -1.46 -8.56
CA ASP A 59 -18.51 -1.44 -9.85
C ASP A 59 -17.84 -0.45 -10.81
N ALA A 60 -17.56 0.77 -10.34
CA ALA A 60 -16.85 1.78 -11.11
C ALA A 60 -15.45 1.33 -11.56
N LYS A 61 -14.69 0.65 -10.68
CA LYS A 61 -13.38 0.08 -11.01
C LYS A 61 -13.47 -0.99 -12.10
N THR A 62 -14.49 -1.84 -12.03
CA THR A 62 -14.71 -2.94 -12.98
C THR A 62 -15.09 -2.39 -14.35
N LEU A 63 -16.01 -1.42 -14.39
CA LEU A 63 -16.41 -0.73 -15.60
C LEU A 63 -15.23 -0.02 -16.26
N ALA A 64 -14.49 0.81 -15.51
CA ALA A 64 -13.32 1.51 -16.02
C ALA A 64 -12.25 0.54 -16.57
N TYR A 65 -12.00 -0.58 -15.88
CA TYR A 65 -11.06 -1.59 -16.36
C TYR A 65 -11.48 -2.18 -17.71
N ASN A 66 -12.76 -2.55 -17.85
CA ASN A 66 -13.28 -3.14 -19.07
C ASN A 66 -13.23 -2.16 -20.25
N GLU A 67 -13.62 -0.90 -20.03
CA GLU A 67 -13.57 0.14 -21.06
C GLU A 67 -12.14 0.44 -21.53
N LEU A 68 -11.20 0.58 -20.59
CA LEU A 68 -9.80 0.83 -20.91
C LEU A 68 -9.14 -0.37 -21.59
N LYS A 69 -9.55 -1.60 -21.24
CA LYS A 69 -9.10 -2.80 -21.92
C LYS A 69 -9.58 -2.86 -23.37
N ALA A 70 -10.86 -2.56 -23.61
CA ALA A 70 -11.41 -2.48 -24.96
C ALA A 70 -10.70 -1.38 -25.78
N LEU A 71 -10.36 -0.25 -25.16
CA LEU A 71 -9.58 0.81 -25.79
C LEU A 71 -8.15 0.36 -26.14
N LEU A 72 -7.52 -0.47 -25.30
CA LEU A 72 -6.22 -1.07 -25.58
C LEU A 72 -6.26 -2.05 -26.75
N GLU A 73 -7.29 -2.89 -26.82
CA GLU A 73 -7.52 -3.82 -27.93
C GLU A 73 -7.69 -3.03 -29.24
N THR A 74 -8.55 -2.00 -29.22
CA THR A 74 -8.73 -1.08 -30.37
C THR A 74 -7.42 -0.42 -30.79
N LYS A 75 -6.59 0.02 -29.83
CA LYS A 75 -5.27 0.59 -30.13
C LYS A 75 -4.34 -0.43 -30.79
N GLN A 76 -4.35 -1.68 -30.36
CA GLN A 76 -3.52 -2.73 -30.97
C GLN A 76 -3.97 -3.01 -32.40
N GLU A 77 -5.27 -3.04 -32.66
CA GLU A 77 -5.84 -3.22 -34.00
C GLU A 77 -5.47 -2.07 -34.94
N VAL A 78 -5.61 -0.82 -34.49
CA VAL A 78 -5.36 0.37 -35.33
C VAL A 78 -3.88 0.52 -35.71
N TYR A 79 -2.98 0.17 -34.80
CA TYR A 79 -1.54 0.41 -34.99
C TYR A 79 -0.74 -0.87 -35.34
N ASP A 80 -1.38 -2.04 -35.39
CA ASP A 80 -0.78 -3.37 -35.65
C ASP A 80 0.49 -3.65 -34.82
N VAL A 81 0.49 -3.21 -33.56
CA VAL A 81 1.62 -3.41 -32.65
C VAL A 81 1.26 -4.43 -31.58
N LYS A 82 1.97 -5.57 -31.59
CA LYS A 82 2.03 -6.48 -30.43
C LYS A 82 2.71 -5.77 -29.28
N ASN A 83 1.91 -5.18 -28.41
CA ASN A 83 2.41 -4.29 -27.38
C ASN A 83 2.88 -5.12 -26.17
N GLY A 84 4.20 -5.22 -25.96
CA GLY A 84 4.80 -5.79 -24.75
C GLY A 84 4.73 -4.86 -23.53
N GLN A 85 4.23 -3.64 -23.74
CA GLN A 85 4.05 -2.62 -22.71
C GLN A 85 3.03 -3.09 -21.66
N LYS A 86 3.40 -2.97 -20.37
CA LYS A 86 2.55 -3.37 -19.23
C LYS A 86 1.78 -2.21 -18.60
N THR A 87 2.09 -0.97 -19.00
CA THR A 87 1.47 0.25 -18.48
C THR A 87 1.21 1.22 -19.62
N HIS A 88 -0.03 1.67 -19.75
CA HIS A 88 -0.48 2.56 -20.80
C HIS A 88 -1.07 3.82 -20.20
N THR A 89 -0.80 4.95 -20.85
CA THR A 89 -1.36 6.25 -20.49
C THR A 89 -2.26 6.71 -21.63
N PHE A 90 -3.50 7.04 -21.27
CA PHE A 90 -4.45 7.70 -22.14
C PHE A 90 -4.63 9.13 -21.64
N THR A 91 -4.63 10.09 -22.55
CA THR A 91 -4.87 11.50 -22.24
C THR A 91 -5.84 12.02 -23.28
N THR A 92 -6.84 12.78 -22.83
CA THR A 92 -7.82 13.40 -23.72
C THR A 92 -7.15 14.43 -24.64
N GLN A 93 -7.75 14.72 -25.79
CA GLN A 93 -7.15 15.64 -26.78
C GLN A 93 -6.94 17.06 -26.24
N ASP A 94 -7.84 17.51 -25.36
CA ASP A 94 -7.73 18.78 -24.63
C ASP A 94 -6.69 18.75 -23.50
N GLY A 95 -6.12 17.57 -23.19
CA GLY A 95 -5.15 17.36 -22.13
C GLY A 95 -5.71 17.53 -20.72
N ARG A 96 -7.04 17.56 -20.55
CA ARG A 96 -7.67 17.76 -19.24
C ARG A 96 -7.67 16.51 -18.38
N TYR A 97 -7.94 15.35 -18.98
CA TYR A 97 -8.05 14.09 -18.25
C TYR A 97 -6.96 13.12 -18.68
N ARG A 98 -6.39 12.42 -17.70
CA ARG A 98 -5.40 11.38 -17.92
C ARG A 98 -5.74 10.15 -17.10
N ILE A 99 -5.70 9.00 -17.75
CA ILE A 99 -5.88 7.70 -17.11
C ILE A 99 -4.65 6.84 -17.41
N ILE A 100 -4.11 6.21 -16.38
CA ILE A 100 -3.03 5.24 -16.47
C ILE A 100 -3.59 3.88 -16.09
N ILE A 101 -3.50 2.91 -16.99
CA ILE A 101 -3.85 1.51 -16.73
C ILE A 101 -2.60 0.65 -16.88
N GLY A 102 -2.39 -0.29 -15.96
CA GLY A 102 -1.30 -1.23 -16.10
C GLY A 102 -1.35 -2.38 -15.12
N VAL A 103 -0.33 -3.23 -15.17
CA VAL A 103 -0.16 -4.36 -14.26
C VAL A 103 1.11 -4.15 -13.44
N LYS A 104 0.99 -4.30 -12.11
CA LYS A 104 2.15 -4.26 -11.23
C LYS A 104 2.99 -5.51 -11.42
N MET A 105 4.27 -5.34 -11.73
CA MET A 105 5.23 -6.44 -11.80
C MET A 105 5.86 -6.67 -10.43
N LEU A 106 5.78 -7.89 -9.93
CA LEU A 106 6.55 -8.34 -8.79
C LEU A 106 7.87 -8.91 -9.27
N THR A 107 8.91 -8.60 -8.49
CA THR A 107 10.21 -9.24 -8.64
C THR A 107 10.12 -10.64 -8.06
N ARG A 108 10.48 -11.64 -8.85
CA ARG A 108 10.61 -13.02 -8.39
C ARG A 108 11.90 -13.60 -8.95
N TRP A 109 12.50 -14.47 -8.15
CA TRP A 109 13.71 -15.20 -8.46
C TRP A 109 13.41 -16.70 -8.36
N ASP A 110 14.13 -17.51 -9.13
CA ASP A 110 13.93 -18.96 -9.21
C ASP A 110 14.73 -19.77 -8.17
N GLY A 111 15.57 -19.11 -7.36
CA GLY A 111 16.42 -19.68 -6.32
C GLY A 111 17.88 -19.87 -6.75
N THR A 112 18.18 -19.81 -8.04
CA THR A 112 19.54 -19.99 -8.57
C THR A 112 20.39 -18.72 -8.45
N GLU A 113 19.77 -17.56 -8.21
CA GLU A 113 20.45 -16.28 -8.03
C GLU A 113 21.45 -16.31 -6.86
N SER A 114 21.18 -17.12 -5.84
CA SER A 114 22.04 -17.30 -4.68
C SER A 114 23.44 -17.81 -5.08
N ALA A 115 23.51 -18.75 -6.02
CA ALA A 115 24.76 -19.27 -6.56
C ALA A 115 25.53 -18.22 -7.37
N GLY A 116 24.81 -17.38 -8.13
CA GLY A 116 25.41 -16.28 -8.86
C GLY A 116 25.94 -15.18 -7.93
N VAL A 117 25.18 -14.85 -6.87
CA VAL A 117 25.62 -13.91 -5.82
C VAL A 117 26.89 -14.40 -5.16
N GLU A 118 26.99 -15.70 -4.87
CA GLU A 118 28.20 -16.26 -4.26
C GLU A 118 29.44 -16.13 -5.16
N LYS A 119 29.30 -16.36 -6.47
CA LYS A 119 30.40 -16.14 -7.44
C LYS A 119 30.82 -14.68 -7.55
N VAL A 120 29.85 -13.77 -7.57
CA VAL A 120 30.12 -12.33 -7.53
C VAL A 120 30.84 -11.96 -6.24
N LYS A 121 30.41 -12.52 -5.09
CA LYS A 121 31.05 -12.32 -3.79
C LYS A 121 32.50 -12.79 -3.79
N GLN A 122 32.75 -14.01 -4.28
CA GLN A 122 34.10 -14.57 -4.37
C GLN A 122 35.04 -13.66 -5.17
N TYR A 123 34.57 -13.12 -6.29
CA TYR A 123 35.36 -12.20 -7.10
C TYR A 123 35.68 -10.90 -6.34
N ILE A 124 34.67 -10.22 -5.78
CA ILE A 124 34.89 -8.93 -5.11
C ILE A 124 35.81 -9.11 -3.90
N THR A 125 35.65 -10.18 -3.11
CA THR A 125 36.54 -10.50 -1.99
C THR A 125 37.98 -10.73 -2.44
N SER A 126 38.20 -11.32 -3.63
CA SER A 126 39.56 -11.49 -4.18
C SER A 126 40.29 -10.18 -4.49
N LEU A 127 39.55 -9.06 -4.58
CA LEU A 127 40.11 -7.73 -4.81
C LEU A 127 40.52 -7.01 -3.52
N ALA A 128 40.07 -7.48 -2.36
CA ALA A 128 40.43 -6.88 -1.07
C ALA A 128 41.89 -7.20 -0.73
N LYS A 129 42.75 -6.20 -0.78
CA LYS A 129 44.21 -6.31 -0.50
C LYS A 129 44.63 -5.60 0.79
N ASP A 130 43.80 -4.70 1.29
CA ASP A 130 44.00 -3.87 2.48
C ASP A 130 42.66 -3.61 3.20
N GLU A 131 42.69 -3.13 4.44
CA GLU A 131 41.47 -2.88 5.24
C GLU A 131 40.49 -1.91 4.58
N ASN A 132 40.96 -0.92 3.83
CA ASN A 132 40.09 0.05 3.15
C ASN A 132 39.36 -0.60 1.97
N SER A 133 40.07 -1.43 1.19
CA SER A 133 39.49 -2.24 0.12
C SER A 133 38.54 -3.31 0.66
N ALA A 134 38.80 -3.88 1.84
CA ALA A 134 37.89 -4.80 2.51
C ALA A 134 36.58 -4.11 2.94
N ASN A 135 36.67 -2.91 3.55
CA ASN A 135 35.50 -2.12 3.92
C ASN A 135 34.66 -1.71 2.68
N LEU A 136 35.32 -1.37 1.56
CA LEU A 136 34.64 -1.05 0.32
C LEU A 136 33.96 -2.27 -0.31
N THR A 137 34.62 -3.43 -0.23
CA THR A 137 34.09 -4.73 -0.65
C THR A 137 32.82 -5.05 0.14
N GLU A 138 32.84 -4.90 1.47
CA GLU A 138 31.69 -5.14 2.34
C GLU A 138 30.52 -4.20 2.05
N LEU A 139 30.80 -2.91 1.78
CA LEU A 139 29.77 -1.95 1.36
C LEU A 139 29.09 -2.40 0.07
N VAL A 140 29.85 -2.90 -0.91
CA VAL A 140 29.32 -3.45 -2.16
C VAL A 140 28.55 -4.75 -1.93
N MET A 141 29.00 -5.62 -1.01
CA MET A 141 28.25 -6.83 -0.65
C MET A 141 26.89 -6.52 -0.03
N ASN A 142 26.81 -5.47 0.80
CA ASN A 142 25.56 -5.02 1.40
C ASN A 142 24.55 -4.53 0.35
N LEU A 143 25.03 -4.08 -0.81
CA LEU A 143 24.16 -3.76 -1.95
C LEU A 143 23.63 -5.03 -2.64
N LEU A 144 24.28 -6.18 -2.52
CA LEU A 144 23.79 -7.44 -3.08
C LEU A 144 23.00 -8.29 -2.10
N ASN A 145 22.82 -7.80 -0.87
CA ASN A 145 21.98 -8.49 0.09
C ASN A 145 20.51 -8.44 -0.34
N PRO A 146 19.79 -9.57 -0.20
CA PRO A 146 18.37 -9.62 -0.45
C PRO A 146 17.62 -8.70 0.52
N ASP A 147 16.43 -8.26 0.10
CA ASP A 147 15.52 -7.54 0.97
C ASP A 147 14.95 -8.44 2.10
N LYS A 148 14.11 -7.88 2.97
CA LYS A 148 13.46 -8.65 4.05
C LYS A 148 12.62 -9.83 3.55
N ALA A 149 12.21 -9.81 2.28
CA ALA A 149 11.43 -10.87 1.65
C ALA A 149 12.31 -11.88 0.90
N GLY A 150 13.65 -11.76 0.97
CA GLY A 150 14.58 -12.67 0.32
C GLY A 150 14.87 -12.33 -1.15
N ASN A 151 14.35 -11.22 -1.68
CA ASN A 151 14.50 -10.88 -3.11
C ASN A 151 15.69 -9.94 -3.35
N LEU A 152 16.43 -10.18 -4.42
CA LEU A 152 17.43 -9.21 -4.90
C LEU A 152 16.74 -8.00 -5.55
N ASN A 153 17.37 -6.84 -5.43
CA ASN A 153 16.87 -5.60 -6.04
C ASN A 153 17.25 -5.55 -7.54
N PRO A 154 16.28 -5.52 -8.48
CA PRO A 154 16.57 -5.54 -9.92
C PRO A 154 17.41 -4.37 -10.40
N ASN A 155 17.25 -3.18 -9.80
CA ASN A 155 18.04 -2.01 -10.17
C ASN A 155 19.53 -2.22 -9.87
N ARG A 156 19.84 -2.97 -8.81
CA ARG A 156 21.22 -3.28 -8.43
C ARG A 156 21.82 -4.36 -9.33
N VAL A 157 21.02 -5.35 -9.71
CA VAL A 157 21.44 -6.36 -10.70
C VAL A 157 21.75 -5.69 -12.05
N MET A 158 20.94 -4.71 -12.48
CA MET A 158 21.22 -3.94 -13.69
C MET A 158 22.54 -3.15 -13.59
N GLN A 159 22.93 -2.68 -12.40
CA GLN A 159 24.23 -2.05 -12.19
C GLN A 159 25.38 -3.07 -12.30
N LEU A 160 25.20 -4.29 -11.79
CA LEU A 160 26.19 -5.35 -11.95
C LEU A 160 26.43 -5.70 -13.42
N VAL A 161 25.36 -5.76 -14.23
CA VAL A 161 25.47 -5.98 -15.69
C VAL A 161 26.33 -4.89 -16.34
N LYS A 162 26.14 -3.63 -15.98
CA LYS A 162 26.99 -2.53 -16.48
C LYS A 162 28.45 -2.65 -16.03
N LEU A 163 28.69 -3.20 -14.84
CA LEU A 163 30.05 -3.42 -14.33
C LEU A 163 30.71 -4.63 -15.00
N LYS A 164 29.94 -5.63 -15.41
CA LYS A 164 30.44 -6.82 -16.14
C LYS A 164 31.25 -6.41 -17.37
N GLU A 165 30.75 -5.44 -18.13
CA GLU A 165 31.41 -4.91 -19.33
C GLU A 165 32.77 -4.25 -19.03
N LYS A 166 32.93 -3.66 -17.83
CA LYS A 166 34.16 -2.95 -17.43
C LYS A 166 35.20 -3.89 -16.79
N ILE A 167 34.74 -4.83 -16.00
CA ILE A 167 35.58 -5.70 -15.17
C ILE A 167 36.16 -6.86 -15.99
N ASN A 168 35.42 -7.35 -17.00
CA ASN A 168 35.82 -8.41 -17.92
C ASN A 168 36.49 -9.63 -17.24
N ASN A 169 35.97 -10.03 -16.07
CA ASN A 169 36.42 -11.20 -15.33
C ASN A 169 35.44 -12.36 -15.52
N PRO A 170 35.90 -13.59 -15.83
CA PRO A 170 35.02 -14.72 -16.13
C PRO A 170 34.16 -15.14 -14.93
N LEU A 171 34.70 -15.10 -13.71
CA LEU A 171 33.96 -15.46 -12.49
C LEU A 171 32.85 -14.45 -12.18
N PHE A 172 33.16 -13.16 -12.32
CA PHE A 172 32.18 -12.10 -12.15
C PHE A 172 31.09 -12.14 -13.23
N ALA A 173 31.50 -12.33 -14.50
CA ALA A 173 30.58 -12.44 -15.63
C ALA A 173 29.58 -13.59 -15.47
N ASP A 174 30.08 -14.78 -15.12
CA ASP A 174 29.27 -15.97 -14.89
C ASP A 174 28.33 -15.79 -13.69
N GLY A 175 28.81 -15.19 -12.59
CA GLY A 175 27.96 -14.86 -11.45
C GLY A 175 26.81 -13.91 -11.81
N VAL A 176 27.08 -12.85 -12.59
CA VAL A 176 26.05 -11.91 -13.05
C VAL A 176 25.07 -12.58 -14.02
N ASP A 177 25.54 -13.45 -14.90
CA ASP A 177 24.70 -14.16 -15.85
C ASP A 177 23.73 -15.14 -15.16
N ILE A 178 24.19 -15.84 -14.13
CA ILE A 178 23.32 -16.70 -13.30
C ILE A 178 22.25 -15.87 -12.59
N ILE A 179 22.63 -14.73 -12.00
CA ILE A 179 21.65 -13.84 -11.35
C ILE A 179 20.62 -13.36 -12.39
N MET A 180 21.05 -12.91 -13.57
CA MET A 180 20.14 -12.45 -14.61
C MET A 180 19.22 -13.55 -15.13
N ALA A 181 19.72 -14.78 -15.27
CA ALA A 181 18.93 -15.93 -15.67
C ALA A 181 17.85 -16.30 -14.64
N ALA A 182 18.15 -16.11 -13.35
CA ALA A 182 17.22 -16.35 -12.25
C ALA A 182 16.08 -15.32 -12.17
N TYR A 183 16.21 -14.15 -12.83
CA TYR A 183 15.23 -13.08 -12.76
C TYR A 183 13.97 -13.42 -13.57
N ALA A 184 12.85 -13.66 -12.88
CA ALA A 184 11.58 -14.05 -13.47
C ALA A 184 10.46 -13.11 -12.98
N PRO A 185 10.28 -11.91 -13.57
CA PRO A 185 9.24 -10.99 -13.12
C PRO A 185 7.84 -11.56 -13.35
N VAL A 186 6.97 -11.45 -12.33
CA VAL A 186 5.60 -11.98 -12.36
C VAL A 186 4.59 -10.85 -12.26
N GLU A 187 3.54 -10.92 -13.07
CA GLU A 187 2.40 -10.01 -12.98
C GLU A 187 1.60 -10.24 -11.69
N SER A 188 1.25 -9.16 -10.97
CA SER A 188 0.52 -9.27 -9.71
C SER A 188 -0.92 -8.80 -9.79
N LYS A 189 -1.13 -7.49 -9.84
CA LYS A 189 -2.47 -6.90 -9.83
C LYS A 189 -2.54 -5.76 -10.84
N PRO A 190 -3.63 -5.65 -11.61
CA PRO A 190 -3.88 -4.47 -12.42
C PRO A 190 -4.11 -3.25 -11.51
N PHE A 191 -3.80 -2.09 -12.03
CA PHE A 191 -4.05 -0.81 -11.38
C PHE A 191 -4.59 0.19 -12.40
N ILE A 192 -5.38 1.13 -11.89
CA ILE A 192 -5.89 2.28 -12.61
C ILE A 192 -5.59 3.51 -11.76
N GLU A 193 -5.00 4.53 -12.39
CA GLU A 193 -4.83 5.84 -11.80
C GLU A 193 -5.52 6.86 -12.70
N ALA A 194 -6.30 7.75 -12.09
CA ALA A 194 -6.99 8.83 -12.78
C ALA A 194 -6.42 10.18 -12.31
N TYR A 195 -6.25 11.10 -13.26
CA TYR A 195 -5.74 12.43 -13.00
C TYR A 195 -6.57 13.46 -13.76
N GLU A 196 -6.85 14.58 -13.10
CA GLU A 196 -7.44 15.77 -13.70
C GLU A 196 -6.43 16.91 -13.69
N ARG A 197 -6.31 17.60 -14.83
CA ARG A 197 -5.48 18.79 -14.95
C ARG A 197 -6.21 20.00 -14.38
N ASP A 198 -5.58 20.69 -13.44
CA ASP A 198 -6.12 21.89 -12.83
C ASP A 198 -5.82 23.16 -13.63
N ALA A 199 -6.33 24.30 -13.16
CA ALA A 199 -6.14 25.61 -13.79
C ALA A 199 -4.67 26.07 -13.85
N SER A 200 -3.81 25.58 -12.94
CA SER A 200 -2.35 25.79 -12.98
C SER A 200 -1.65 24.90 -14.00
N GLY A 201 -2.35 23.93 -14.57
CA GLY A 201 -1.82 23.00 -15.56
C GLY A 201 -1.18 21.74 -14.96
N GLU A 202 -1.29 21.53 -13.65
CA GLU A 202 -0.79 20.34 -12.95
C GLU A 202 -1.84 19.23 -12.91
N TYR A 203 -1.38 17.97 -12.99
CA TYR A 203 -2.26 16.80 -12.89
C TYR A 203 -2.46 16.40 -11.43
N LYS A 204 -3.68 16.60 -10.92
CA LYS A 204 -4.09 16.15 -9.60
C LYS A 204 -4.68 14.75 -9.68
N ASN A 205 -4.16 13.87 -8.82
CA ASN A 205 -4.66 12.50 -8.72
C ASN A 205 -6.10 12.52 -8.16
N VAL A 206 -6.98 11.77 -8.81
CA VAL A 206 -8.30 11.46 -8.29
C VAL A 206 -8.12 10.29 -7.33
N GLU A 207 -8.23 10.54 -6.03
CA GLU A 207 -8.03 9.52 -5.01
C GLU A 207 -9.20 8.52 -5.02
N LEU A 208 -8.87 7.24 -5.26
CA LEU A 208 -9.83 6.14 -5.36
C LEU A 208 -9.70 5.15 -4.19
N ARG A 209 -8.97 5.54 -3.13
CA ARG A 209 -8.78 4.74 -1.91
C ARG A 209 -9.69 5.24 -0.79
N PHE A 210 -10.45 4.31 -0.24
CA PHE A 210 -11.42 4.58 0.82
C PHE A 210 -10.80 4.94 2.18
N ALA A 211 -9.58 4.46 2.45
CA ALA A 211 -8.92 4.63 3.75
C ALA A 211 -8.31 6.04 3.95
N GLN A 212 -8.14 6.82 2.89
CA GLN A 212 -7.47 8.11 2.95
C GLN A 212 -8.52 9.22 2.91
N LEU A 213 -8.82 9.80 4.07
CA LEU A 213 -9.70 10.97 4.16
C LEU A 213 -8.95 12.19 3.62
N ALA A 214 -9.37 12.71 2.47
CA ALA A 214 -8.99 14.05 2.07
C ALA A 214 -9.65 15.04 3.04
N ILE A 215 -8.86 15.61 3.95
CA ILE A 215 -9.36 16.71 4.80
C ILE A 215 -9.67 17.87 3.85
N PRO A 216 -10.93 18.34 3.76
CA PRO A 216 -11.24 19.49 2.91
C PRO A 216 -10.37 20.65 3.37
N GLN A 217 -9.62 21.25 2.45
CA GLN A 217 -8.95 22.51 2.74
C GLN A 217 -10.05 23.50 3.09
N LYS A 218 -10.09 23.95 4.36
CA LYS A 218 -10.98 25.03 4.77
C LYS A 218 -10.77 26.17 3.79
N GLY A 219 -11.81 26.49 3.02
CA GLY A 219 -11.85 27.75 2.30
C GLY A 219 -11.52 28.85 3.28
N VAL A 220 -10.53 29.66 2.94
CA VAL A 220 -10.26 30.91 3.63
C VAL A 220 -11.57 31.69 3.54
N CYS A 221 -12.23 31.89 4.68
CA CYS A 221 -13.28 32.89 4.78
C CYS A 221 -12.59 34.24 4.59
N GLU A 222 -12.77 34.86 3.43
CA GLU A 222 -12.63 36.31 3.26
C GLU A 222 -13.91 37.01 3.77
#